data_AF-A0A818YSR9-F1
#
_entry.id   AF-A0A818YSR9-F1
#
_cell.length_a   1.000
_cell.length_b   1.000
_cell.length_c   1.000
_cell.angle_alpha   90.00
_cell.angle_beta   90.00
_cell.angle_gamma   90.00
#
_symmetry.space_group_name_H-M   'P 1'
#
loop_
_entity.id
_entity.type
_entity.pdbx_description
1 polymer ?
#
loop_
_entity_poly.entity_id
_entity_poly.type
_entity_poly.pdbx_seq_one_letter_code
_entity_poly.pdbx_strand_id
1 'polypeptide(L)'
;MPTSRDDLPDFRETFSLFDDRGDDKIPKQLFGEVVRALGLNPTEAQIKGAIQNLKTDRISLEEFLPLYDSLAKKKDNTMTEEELIEGNELK
;
A
#
# COMPACT_ATOMS: atom_id res chain seq x y z
N MET A 1 -8.54 -11.93 4.31
CA MET A 1 -8.62 -10.49 4.59
C MET A 1 -7.92 -10.28 5.92
N PRO A 2 -6.76 -9.60 6.01
CA PRO A 2 -6.14 -9.35 7.31
C PRO A 2 -6.96 -8.28 8.03
N THR A 3 -7.84 -8.75 8.93
CA THR A 3 -8.67 -7.95 9.83
C THR A 3 -8.30 -8.31 11.26
N SER A 4 -7.04 -8.14 11.65
CA SER A 4 -6.64 -8.35 13.03
C SER A 4 -5.59 -7.35 13.46
N ARG A 5 -5.69 -6.94 14.73
CA ARG A 5 -4.75 -6.05 15.42
C ARG A 5 -3.29 -6.55 15.38
N ASP A 6 -3.06 -7.76 14.88
CA ASP A 6 -1.77 -8.41 14.67
C ASP A 6 -0.98 -7.91 13.45
N ASP A 7 -1.58 -7.23 12.47
CA ASP A 7 -0.79 -6.65 11.36
C ASP A 7 -0.12 -5.30 11.75
N LEU A 8 -0.63 -4.63 12.79
CA LEU A 8 -0.06 -3.39 13.35
C LEU A 8 1.41 -3.49 13.77
N PRO A 9 1.86 -4.56 14.47
CA PRO A 9 3.28 -4.74 14.74
C PRO A 9 4.10 -4.85 13.47
N ASP A 10 3.63 -5.51 12.41
CA ASP A 10 4.35 -5.60 11.12
C ASP A 10 4.50 -4.23 10.45
N PHE A 11 3.45 -3.40 10.46
CA PHE A 11 3.53 -2.03 9.96
C PHE A 11 4.52 -1.20 10.78
N ARG A 12 4.48 -1.31 12.11
CA ARG A 12 5.38 -0.54 12.98
C ARG A 12 6.83 -0.98 12.85
N GLU A 13 7.07 -2.28 12.77
CA GLU A 13 8.42 -2.83 12.55
C GLU A 13 8.96 -2.37 11.20
N THR A 14 8.15 -2.45 10.14
CA THR A 14 8.52 -1.92 8.83
C THR A 14 8.82 -0.42 8.90
N PHE A 15 7.97 0.39 9.55
CA PHE A 15 8.24 1.82 9.73
C PHE A 15 9.55 2.08 10.46
N SER A 16 9.86 1.30 11.50
CA SER A 16 11.11 1.42 12.25
C SER A 16 12.34 1.08 11.39
N LEU A 17 12.21 0.27 10.34
CA LEU A 17 13.32 -0.02 9.41
C LEU A 17 13.63 1.18 8.49
N PHE A 18 12.62 2.00 8.17
CA PHE A 18 12.75 3.15 7.27
C PHE A 18 12.76 4.50 8.00
N ASP A 19 12.53 4.52 9.30
CA ASP A 19 12.56 5.71 10.14
C ASP A 19 13.98 6.02 10.62
N ASP A 20 14.63 6.93 9.91
CA ASP A 20 15.97 7.44 10.27
C ASP A 20 15.95 8.39 11.48
N ARG A 21 14.78 8.93 11.87
CA ARG A 21 14.68 9.95 12.92
C ARG A 21 14.11 9.47 14.25
N GLY A 22 13.54 8.26 14.29
CA GLY A 22 12.96 7.68 15.49
C GLY A 22 11.70 8.39 16.00
N ASP A 23 10.93 9.03 15.11
CA ASP A 23 9.64 9.68 15.42
C ASP A 23 8.42 8.90 14.89
N ASP A 24 8.60 7.62 14.55
CA ASP A 24 7.58 6.72 14.02
C ASP A 24 6.97 7.26 12.70
N LYS A 25 7.79 7.92 11.86
CA LYS A 25 7.37 8.50 10.57
C LYS A 25 8.36 8.19 9.47
N ILE A 26 7.86 7.93 8.28
CA ILE A 26 8.69 7.71 7.09
C ILE A 26 8.61 8.90 6.12
N PRO A 27 9.67 9.21 5.36
CA PRO A 27 9.60 10.10 4.22
C PRO A 27 8.56 9.62 3.20
N LYS A 28 7.77 10.55 2.63
CA LYS A 28 6.77 10.23 1.59
C LYS A 28 7.36 9.53 0.37
N GLN A 29 8.65 9.72 0.11
CA GLN A 29 9.38 9.07 -0.99
C GLN A 29 9.52 7.56 -0.75
N LEU A 30 9.68 7.14 0.51
CA LEU A 30 9.80 5.72 0.89
C LEU A 30 8.45 5.02 1.01
N PHE A 31 7.33 5.75 0.88
CA PHE A 31 5.99 5.17 0.94
C PHE A 31 5.83 3.99 -0.02
N GLY A 32 6.32 4.12 -1.27
CA GLY A 32 6.24 3.04 -2.24
C GLY A 32 7.08 1.81 -1.88
N GLU A 33 8.22 2.00 -1.21
CA GLU A 33 9.09 0.91 -0.75
C GLU A 33 8.46 0.18 0.43
N VAL A 34 7.90 0.93 1.39
CA VAL A 34 7.20 0.38 2.56
C VAL A 34 5.96 -0.42 2.14
N VAL A 35 5.15 0.12 1.23
CA VAL A 35 3.97 -0.58 0.71
C VAL A 35 4.35 -1.90 0.02
N ARG A 36 5.52 -1.94 -0.65
CA ARG A 36 6.09 -3.16 -1.25
C ARG A 36 6.64 -4.15 -0.23
N ALA A 37 7.30 -3.67 0.80
CA ALA A 37 7.76 -4.50 1.92
C ALA A 37 6.59 -5.21 2.61
N LEU A 38 5.41 -4.58 2.63
CA LEU A 38 4.17 -5.12 3.21
C LEU A 38 3.38 -6.02 2.24
N GLY A 39 3.88 -6.24 1.01
CA GLY A 39 3.30 -7.21 0.05
C GLY A 39 2.33 -6.65 -0.99
N LEU A 40 2.16 -5.32 -1.07
CA LEU A 40 1.44 -4.68 -2.18
C LEU A 40 2.43 -4.26 -3.28
N ASN A 41 2.03 -4.37 -4.54
CA ASN A 41 2.86 -3.94 -5.68
C ASN A 41 2.19 -2.79 -6.44
N PRO A 42 2.03 -1.59 -5.83
CA PRO A 42 1.44 -0.46 -6.52
C PRO A 42 2.37 0.10 -7.61
N THR A 43 1.77 0.67 -8.64
CA THR A 43 2.51 1.40 -9.69
C THR A 43 2.97 2.77 -9.18
N GLU A 44 3.98 3.35 -9.83
CA GLU A 44 4.45 4.71 -9.47
C GLU A 44 3.33 5.76 -9.55
N ALA A 45 2.42 5.61 -10.52
CA ALA A 45 1.26 6.48 -10.65
C ALA A 45 0.31 6.36 -9.44
N GLN A 46 0.08 5.15 -8.93
CA GLN A 46 -0.74 4.92 -7.74
C GLN A 46 -0.06 5.46 -6.48
N ILE A 47 1.24 5.24 -6.31
CA ILE A 47 2.04 5.77 -5.20
C ILE A 47 1.95 7.30 -5.18
N LYS A 48 2.27 7.94 -6.32
CA LYS A 48 2.20 9.40 -6.48
C LYS A 48 0.79 9.90 -6.20
N GLY A 49 -0.23 9.21 -6.71
CA GLY A 49 -1.63 9.55 -6.49
C GLY A 49 -2.10 9.44 -5.04
N ALA A 50 -1.52 8.52 -4.26
CA ALA A 50 -1.82 8.34 -2.84
C ALA A 50 -1.19 9.47 -2.00
N ILE A 51 0.08 9.80 -2.26
CA ILE A 51 0.84 10.77 -1.45
C ILE A 51 0.68 12.24 -1.92
N GLN A 52 0.13 12.50 -3.12
CA GLN A 52 0.02 13.87 -3.67
C GLN A 52 -0.81 14.83 -2.81
N ASN A 53 -1.79 14.30 -2.07
CA ASN A 53 -2.69 15.10 -1.23
C ASN A 53 -2.10 15.38 0.17
N LEU A 54 -0.98 14.74 0.50
CA LEU A 54 -0.30 14.97 1.77
C LEU A 54 0.44 16.31 1.71
N LYS A 55 0.15 17.17 2.70
CA LYS A 55 0.85 18.45 2.86
C LYS A 55 2.22 18.30 3.52
N THR A 56 2.48 17.16 4.14
CA THR A 56 3.72 16.87 4.87
C THR A 56 4.64 16.00 4.03
N ASP A 57 5.95 16.21 4.19
CA ASP A 57 6.97 15.35 3.56
C ASP A 57 7.17 14.01 4.26
N ARG A 58 6.53 13.82 5.42
CA ARG A 58 6.59 12.61 6.22
C ARG A 58 5.21 12.11 6.57
N ILE A 59 5.07 10.79 6.57
CA ILE A 59 3.82 10.05 6.76
C ILE A 59 3.92 9.32 8.09
N SER A 60 2.98 9.57 8.99
CA SER A 60 2.82 8.78 10.22
C SER A 60 2.07 7.49 9.94
N LEU A 61 2.16 6.52 10.85
CA LEU A 61 1.41 5.27 10.73
C LEU A 61 -0.10 5.52 10.57
N GLU A 62 -0.66 6.48 11.29
CA GLU A 62 -2.08 6.85 11.20
C GLU A 62 -2.49 7.37 9.81
N GLU A 63 -1.61 8.15 9.16
CA GLU A 63 -1.83 8.64 7.79
C GLU A 63 -1.57 7.54 6.75
N PHE A 64 -0.70 6.58 7.07
CA PHE A 64 -0.32 5.49 6.18
C PHE A 64 -1.43 4.45 6.01
N LEU A 65 -2.06 4.03 7.10
CA LEU A 65 -3.11 3.00 7.10
C LEU A 65 -4.21 3.24 6.05
N PRO A 66 -4.85 4.42 5.96
CA PRO A 66 -5.88 4.67 4.94
C PRO A 66 -5.32 4.70 3.52
N LEU A 67 -4.07 5.13 3.32
CA LEU A 67 -3.42 5.11 2.01
C LEU A 67 -3.11 3.68 1.56
N TYR A 68 -2.62 2.84 2.48
CA TYR A 68 -2.35 1.42 2.24
C TYR A 68 -3.64 0.67 1.89
N ASP A 69 -4.70 0.87 2.67
CA ASP A 69 -6.02 0.25 2.44
C ASP A 69 -6.61 0.67 1.07
N SER A 70 -6.44 1.95 0.68
CA SER A 70 -6.84 2.43 -0.65
C SER A 70 -6.10 1.72 -1.79
N LEU A 71 -4.81 1.42 -1.60
CA LEU A 71 -4.00 0.68 -2.57
C LEU A 71 -4.34 -0.82 -2.59
N ALA A 72 -4.57 -1.42 -1.43
CA ALA A 72 -4.97 -2.81 -1.29
C ALA A 72 -6.30 -3.09 -2.01
N LYS A 73 -7.29 -2.20 -1.84
CA LYS A 73 -8.60 -2.30 -2.53
C LYS A 73 -8.49 -2.15 -4.04
N LYS A 74 -7.54 -1.37 -4.55
CA LYS A 74 -7.31 -1.22 -5.99
C LYS A 74 -6.68 -2.46 -6.62
N LYS A 75 -5.92 -3.26 -5.85
CA LYS A 75 -5.30 -4.51 -6.32
C LYS A 75 -6.35 -5.57 -6.71
N ASP A 76 -7.48 -5.61 -6.01
CA ASP A 76 -8.60 -6.52 -6.29
C ASP A 76 -9.27 -6.20 -7.64
N ASN A 77 -9.31 -4.93 -8.03
CA ASN A 77 -9.96 -4.49 -9.26
C ASN A 77 -9.08 -4.65 -10.52
N THR A 78 -7.83 -5.11 -10.39
CA THR A 78 -6.94 -5.40 -11.52
C THR A 78 -6.75 -6.89 -11.79
N MET A 79 -7.44 -7.77 -11.05
CA MET A 79 -7.35 -9.23 -11.22
C MET A 79 -8.61 -9.85 -11.87
N THR A 80 -9.50 -9.06 -12.48
CA THR A 80 -10.81 -9.60 -12.94
C THR A 80 -11.23 -9.21 -14.37
N GLU A 81 -10.35 -8.65 -15.20
CA GLU A 81 -10.66 -8.46 -16.63
C GLU A 81 -10.00 -9.50 -17.55
N GLU A 82 -8.93 -10.18 -17.13
CA GLU A 82 -8.25 -11.19 -17.98
C GLU A 82 -8.77 -12.64 -17.79
N GLU A 83 -9.55 -12.92 -16.73
CA GLU A 83 -10.11 -14.26 -16.49
C GLU A 83 -11.54 -14.46 -17.05
N LEU A 84 -12.11 -13.45 -17.74
CA LEU A 84 -13.48 -13.50 -18.27
C LEU A 84 -13.59 -13.78 -19.78
N ILE A 85 -12.48 -14.02 -20.50
CA ILE A 85 -12.51 -14.24 -21.96
C ILE A 85 -12.41 -15.73 -22.35
N GLU A 86 -12.08 -16.65 -21.44
CA GLU A 86 -11.98 -18.08 -21.77
C GLU A 86 -13.26 -18.86 -21.39
N GLY A 87 -14.36 -18.49 -22.03
CA GLY A 87 -15.66 -19.17 -21.83
C GLY A 87 -16.60 -19.10 -23.03
N ASN A 88 -16.12 -18.69 -24.21
CA ASN A 88 -16.90 -18.81 -25.44
C ASN A 88 -16.19 -19.76 -26.40
N GLU A 89 -16.98 -20.70 -26.92
CA GLU A 89 -16.68 -21.64 -28.00
C GLU A 89 -15.97 -22.93 -27.58
N LEU A 90 -16.74 -24.00 -27.41
CA LEU A 90 -16.61 -25.22 -28.22
C LEU A 90 -17.88 -26.09 -28.07
N LYS A 91 -18.75 -26.00 -29.09
CA LYS A 91 -19.77 -26.95 -29.60
C LYS A 91 -20.79 -27.61 -28.66
#